data_AF-A0A841PMH1-F1
#
_entry.id   AF-A0A841PMH1-F1
#
_cell.length_a   1.000
_cell.length_b   1.000
_cell.length_c   1.000
_cell.angle_alpha   90.00
_cell.angle_beta   90.00
_cell.angle_gamma   90.00
#
_symmetry.space_group_name_H-M   'P 1'
#
loop_
_entity.id
_entity.type
_entity.pdbx_description
1 polymer ?
#
loop_
_entity_poly.entity_id
_entity_poly.type
_entity_poly.pdbx_seq_one_letter_code
_entity_poly.pdbx_strand_id
1 'polypeptide(L)'
;MSFPLFDAGSSTFQALASDHKAPSVEPLSVSLWLAMSALQKGIRRGDIDLATRAAATLLKADPAKLWRRLSGIVFEDIGLANLDAVKLVMATTAGKNFRRDFGGEHRVASLVVSRMCEAKKCRAVDDLLIAISHHHEVEALRRDIAHETLTEHLSRVEGSGALLGASLAALHASGTRWNGQVAGAATNPKALFAAMRSAGIDHDIVVLGEQGWKRTREALPILLPLVSRARPGGVLPVADDEFPPVIIARNGVPTYCLDGFSHEGKAALARFLRRDRASTRWLRKHVRAERRVAILHGAIFRVEGGLVRQRVQWPCAATLRRLADSGYHGLNLADPAGFLDMVRADLPTLDEVRYDVR
;
A
#
# COMPACT_ATOMS: atom_id res chain seq x y z
N MET A 1 -28.36 1.31 1.04
CA MET A 1 -27.48 2.41 1.48
C MET A 1 -27.28 3.33 0.29
N SER A 2 -27.88 4.52 0.33
CA SER A 2 -27.50 5.60 -0.59
C SER A 2 -26.11 6.08 -0.16
N PHE A 3 -25.17 6.19 -1.10
CA PHE A 3 -23.84 6.71 -0.84
C PHE A 3 -23.79 8.14 -1.38
N PRO A 4 -23.81 9.18 -0.52
CA PRO A 4 -23.85 10.58 -0.96
C PRO A 4 -22.66 10.99 -1.82
N LEU A 5 -21.51 10.32 -1.68
CA LEU A 5 -20.29 10.53 -2.47
C LEU A 5 -20.41 10.08 -3.94
N PHE A 6 -21.48 9.38 -4.28
CA PHE A 6 -21.65 8.70 -5.56
C PHE A 6 -22.91 9.18 -6.27
N ASP A 7 -23.10 10.49 -6.32
CA ASP A 7 -24.08 11.08 -7.21
C ASP A 7 -23.73 10.73 -8.68
N ALA A 8 -24.74 10.45 -9.49
CA ALA A 8 -24.61 10.11 -10.89
C ALA A 8 -23.91 11.21 -11.71
N GLY A 9 -23.93 12.46 -11.22
CA GLY A 9 -23.20 13.59 -11.79
C GLY A 9 -21.69 13.61 -11.50
N SER A 10 -21.17 12.73 -10.63
CA SER A 10 -19.74 12.67 -10.31
C SER A 10 -18.92 12.17 -11.51
N SER A 11 -17.78 12.83 -11.77
CA SER A 11 -16.79 12.42 -12.77
C SER A 11 -16.36 10.94 -12.62
N THR A 12 -16.48 10.40 -11.41
CA THR A 12 -16.24 8.98 -11.10
C THR A 12 -17.18 8.05 -11.88
N PHE A 13 -18.46 8.42 -12.05
CA PHE A 13 -19.44 7.60 -12.78
C PHE A 13 -19.33 7.74 -14.29
N GLN A 14 -18.93 8.91 -14.77
CA GLN A 14 -18.65 9.13 -16.19
C GLN A 14 -17.58 8.15 -16.69
N ALA A 15 -16.56 7.86 -15.88
CA ALA A 15 -15.56 6.84 -16.22
C ALA A 15 -16.19 5.45 -16.40
N LEU A 16 -17.10 5.04 -15.52
CA LEU A 16 -17.78 3.73 -15.61
C LEU A 16 -18.74 3.63 -16.79
N ALA A 17 -19.39 4.75 -17.13
CA ALA A 17 -20.31 4.89 -18.25
C ALA A 17 -19.60 5.10 -19.61
N SER A 18 -18.28 5.26 -19.63
CA SER A 18 -17.49 5.42 -20.86
C SER A 18 -17.63 4.25 -21.82
N ASP A 19 -17.20 4.40 -23.07
CA ASP A 19 -17.13 3.34 -24.07
C ASP A 19 -15.94 2.39 -23.89
N HIS A 20 -15.34 2.33 -22.68
CA HIS A 20 -14.19 1.47 -22.37
C HIS A 20 -14.40 0.04 -22.85
N LYS A 21 -13.59 -0.35 -23.84
CA LYS A 21 -13.53 -1.72 -24.35
C LYS A 21 -12.54 -2.50 -23.52
N ALA A 22 -13.04 -3.49 -22.78
CA ALA A 22 -12.17 -4.40 -22.05
C ALA A 22 -11.25 -5.12 -23.06
N PRO A 23 -9.92 -5.02 -22.91
CA PRO A 23 -9.01 -5.71 -23.80
C PRO A 23 -9.19 -7.22 -23.62
N SER A 24 -9.06 -7.96 -24.72
CA SER A 24 -8.88 -9.40 -24.67
C SER A 24 -7.47 -9.65 -24.17
N VAL A 25 -7.34 -10.07 -22.91
CA VAL A 25 -6.05 -10.32 -22.26
C VAL A 25 -5.94 -11.79 -21.88
N GLU A 26 -4.80 -12.40 -22.18
CA GLU A 26 -4.50 -13.74 -21.70
C GLU A 26 -4.10 -13.68 -20.22
N PRO A 27 -4.81 -14.41 -19.33
CA PRO A 27 -4.42 -14.52 -17.93
C PRO A 27 -2.98 -15.02 -17.77
N LEU A 28 -2.28 -14.53 -16.76
CA LEU A 28 -0.98 -15.05 -16.36
C LEU A 28 -1.10 -16.53 -15.92
N SER A 29 -0.18 -17.37 -16.40
CA SER A 29 -0.04 -18.78 -16.00
C SER A 29 0.81 -18.91 -14.74
N VAL A 30 0.38 -18.28 -13.65
CA VAL A 30 1.10 -18.21 -12.36
C VAL A 30 0.16 -18.48 -11.20
N SER A 31 0.71 -18.71 -10.01
CA SER A 31 -0.10 -18.87 -8.81
C SER A 31 -0.91 -17.61 -8.47
N LEU A 32 -1.98 -17.81 -7.71
CA LEU A 32 -2.82 -16.71 -7.21
C LEU A 32 -2.02 -15.68 -6.40
N TRP A 33 -0.98 -16.12 -5.68
CA TRP A 33 -0.12 -15.24 -4.89
C TRP A 33 0.78 -14.38 -5.76
N LEU A 34 1.38 -14.98 -6.80
CA LEU A 34 2.18 -14.24 -7.76
C LEU A 34 1.33 -13.29 -8.60
N ALA A 35 0.11 -13.67 -8.99
CA ALA A 35 -0.83 -12.77 -9.66
C ALA A 35 -1.20 -11.55 -8.80
N MET A 36 -1.41 -11.71 -7.48
CA MET A 36 -1.65 -10.56 -6.60
C MET A 36 -0.43 -9.63 -6.49
N SER A 37 0.77 -10.20 -6.44
CA SER A 37 2.02 -9.43 -6.44
C SER A 37 2.17 -8.64 -7.76
N ALA A 38 1.94 -9.30 -8.89
CA ALA A 38 2.01 -8.71 -10.23
C ALA A 38 0.96 -7.60 -10.42
N LEU A 39 -0.29 -7.81 -9.99
CA LEU A 39 -1.35 -6.80 -10.06
C LEU A 39 -0.92 -5.51 -9.37
N GLN A 40 -0.46 -5.62 -8.11
CA GLN A 40 -0.10 -4.45 -7.33
C GLN A 40 1.11 -3.72 -7.92
N LYS A 41 2.16 -4.45 -8.27
CA LYS A 41 3.38 -3.83 -8.81
C LYS A 41 3.17 -3.27 -10.21
N GLY A 42 2.32 -3.90 -11.02
CA GLY A 42 1.89 -3.35 -12.31
C GLY A 42 1.19 -2.00 -12.12
N ILE A 43 0.19 -1.93 -11.23
CA ILE A 43 -0.49 -0.66 -10.89
C ILE A 43 0.50 0.39 -10.40
N ARG A 44 1.37 0.02 -9.45
CA ARG A 44 2.38 0.91 -8.86
C ARG A 44 3.33 1.51 -9.88
N ARG A 45 3.71 0.72 -10.89
CA ARG A 45 4.64 1.08 -11.97
C ARG A 45 3.95 1.60 -13.23
N GLY A 46 2.62 1.69 -13.24
CA GLY A 46 1.85 2.10 -14.42
C GLY A 46 1.91 1.11 -15.59
N ASP A 47 2.19 -0.17 -15.31
CA ASP A 47 2.21 -1.25 -16.31
C ASP A 47 0.81 -1.84 -16.46
N ILE A 48 0.08 -1.30 -17.44
CA ILE A 48 -1.32 -1.65 -17.72
C ILE A 48 -1.43 -3.10 -18.20
N ASP A 49 -0.52 -3.59 -19.04
CA ASP A 49 -0.59 -4.96 -19.57
C ASP A 49 -0.44 -5.98 -18.43
N LEU A 50 0.64 -5.86 -17.64
CA LEU A 50 0.88 -6.76 -16.52
C LEU A 50 -0.28 -6.73 -15.51
N ALA A 51 -0.74 -5.53 -15.15
CA ALA A 51 -1.80 -5.37 -14.16
C ALA A 51 -3.14 -5.94 -14.65
N THR A 52 -3.51 -5.73 -15.91
CA THR A 52 -4.77 -6.24 -16.46
C THR A 52 -4.76 -7.76 -16.65
N ARG A 53 -3.63 -8.34 -17.09
CA ARG A 53 -3.46 -9.80 -17.15
C ARG A 53 -3.51 -10.44 -15.77
N ALA A 54 -2.86 -9.83 -14.78
CA ALA A 54 -2.93 -10.27 -13.40
C ALA A 54 -4.37 -10.17 -12.82
N ALA A 55 -5.09 -9.09 -13.13
CA ALA A 55 -6.49 -8.92 -12.75
C ALA A 55 -7.38 -9.99 -13.41
N ALA A 56 -7.16 -10.33 -14.68
CA ALA A 56 -7.89 -11.40 -15.38
C ALA A 56 -7.63 -12.77 -14.72
N THR A 57 -6.38 -13.07 -14.34
CA THR A 57 -6.06 -14.28 -13.56
C THR A 57 -6.85 -14.33 -12.25
N LEU A 58 -6.88 -13.23 -11.49
CA LEU A 58 -7.60 -13.15 -10.22
C LEU A 58 -9.12 -13.20 -10.42
N LEU A 59 -9.68 -12.57 -11.45
CA LEU A 59 -11.11 -12.69 -11.76
C LEU A 59 -11.51 -14.13 -12.08
N LYS A 60 -10.68 -14.85 -12.84
CA LYS A 60 -10.95 -16.24 -13.18
C LYS A 60 -10.89 -17.15 -11.94
N ALA A 61 -9.93 -16.92 -11.05
CA ALA A 61 -9.66 -17.80 -9.91
C ALA A 61 -10.43 -17.44 -8.63
N ASP A 62 -10.47 -16.16 -8.25
CA ASP A 62 -11.12 -15.64 -7.04
C ASP A 62 -11.48 -14.14 -7.20
N PRO A 63 -12.64 -13.80 -7.78
CA PRO A 63 -13.07 -12.42 -7.97
C PRO A 63 -13.12 -11.62 -6.66
N ALA A 64 -13.54 -12.24 -5.55
CA ALA A 64 -13.64 -11.56 -4.27
C ALA A 64 -12.27 -11.09 -3.78
N LYS A 65 -11.24 -11.90 -4.00
CA LYS A 65 -9.85 -11.55 -3.67
C LYS A 65 -9.32 -10.41 -4.54
N LEU A 66 -9.66 -10.34 -5.83
CA LEU A 66 -9.33 -9.19 -6.67
C LEU A 66 -9.86 -7.90 -6.05
N TRP A 67 -11.17 -7.81 -5.79
CA TRP A 67 -11.80 -6.57 -5.31
C TRP A 67 -11.30 -6.15 -3.93
N ARG A 68 -10.99 -7.12 -3.06
CA ARG A 68 -10.33 -6.84 -1.77
C ARG A 68 -8.94 -6.27 -1.99
N ARG A 69 -8.17 -6.82 -2.95
CA ARG A 69 -6.81 -6.38 -3.25
C ARG A 69 -6.80 -4.98 -3.86
N LEU A 70 -7.67 -4.68 -4.83
CA LEU A 70 -7.81 -3.34 -5.40
C LEU A 70 -8.16 -2.30 -4.34
N SER A 71 -9.07 -2.65 -3.40
CA SER A 71 -9.39 -1.79 -2.26
C SER A 71 -8.16 -1.45 -1.42
N GLY A 72 -7.27 -2.39 -1.15
CA GLY A 72 -6.03 -2.11 -0.41
C GLY A 72 -5.05 -1.26 -1.22
N ILE A 73 -4.80 -1.64 -2.47
CA ILE A 73 -3.84 -0.96 -3.37
C ILE A 73 -4.20 0.51 -3.55
N VAL A 74 -5.49 0.86 -3.66
CA VAL A 74 -5.86 2.26 -3.91
C VAL A 74 -5.50 3.19 -2.74
N PHE A 75 -5.52 2.71 -1.50
CA PHE A 75 -5.06 3.49 -0.34
C PHE A 75 -3.54 3.43 -0.18
N GLU A 76 -2.91 2.30 -0.51
CA GLU A 76 -1.46 2.09 -0.35
C GLU A 76 -0.63 2.84 -1.39
N ASP A 77 -1.01 2.74 -2.67
CA ASP A 77 -0.18 3.14 -3.80
C ASP A 77 -0.67 4.45 -4.47
N ILE A 78 -1.95 4.78 -4.35
CA ILE A 78 -2.54 5.97 -4.97
C ILE A 78 -2.86 7.04 -3.92
N GLY A 79 -3.61 6.69 -2.88
CA GLY A 79 -3.86 7.53 -1.71
C GLY A 79 -4.27 8.97 -2.07
N LEU A 80 -3.63 9.95 -1.41
CA LEU A 80 -3.90 11.38 -1.59
C LEU A 80 -3.42 11.97 -2.93
N ALA A 81 -2.77 11.19 -3.79
CA ALA A 81 -2.36 11.67 -5.10
C ALA A 81 -3.52 11.72 -6.11
N ASN A 82 -4.53 10.87 -5.94
CA ASN A 82 -5.70 10.82 -6.80
C ASN A 82 -6.93 10.28 -6.05
N LEU A 83 -7.68 11.18 -5.42
CA LEU A 83 -8.89 10.83 -4.66
C LEU A 83 -10.03 10.33 -5.56
N ASP A 84 -10.06 10.71 -6.84
CA ASP A 84 -11.07 10.21 -7.79
C ASP A 84 -10.86 8.73 -8.11
N ALA A 85 -9.60 8.28 -8.21
CA ALA A 85 -9.29 6.86 -8.31
C ALA A 85 -9.69 6.10 -7.04
N VAL A 86 -9.51 6.69 -5.85
CA VAL A 86 -9.99 6.12 -4.58
C VAL A 86 -11.53 5.99 -4.60
N LYS A 87 -12.24 7.07 -4.97
CA LYS A 87 -13.71 7.09 -5.14
C LYS A 87 -14.16 6.00 -6.11
N LEU A 88 -13.52 5.88 -7.27
CA LEU A 88 -13.84 4.89 -8.30
C LEU A 88 -13.70 3.45 -7.80
N VAL A 89 -12.57 3.11 -7.17
CA VAL A 89 -12.37 1.77 -6.61
C VAL A 89 -13.40 1.49 -5.51
N MET A 90 -13.64 2.44 -4.62
CA MET A 90 -14.62 2.28 -3.54
C MET A 90 -16.05 2.09 -4.08
N ALA A 91 -16.44 2.80 -5.13
CA ALA A 91 -17.73 2.60 -5.81
C ALA A 91 -17.85 1.19 -6.40
N THR A 92 -16.83 0.72 -7.12
CA THR A 92 -16.86 -0.60 -7.78
C THR A 92 -16.82 -1.77 -6.81
N THR A 93 -16.42 -1.54 -5.55
CA THR A 93 -16.51 -2.52 -4.46
C THR A 93 -17.90 -2.61 -3.82
N ALA A 94 -18.87 -1.78 -4.24
CA ALA A 94 -20.21 -1.76 -3.68
C ALA A 94 -20.91 -3.13 -3.76
N GLY A 95 -20.73 -3.86 -4.87
CA GLY A 95 -21.21 -5.23 -5.03
C GLY A 95 -21.24 -5.69 -6.48
N LYS A 96 -21.52 -6.98 -6.68
CA LYS A 96 -21.59 -7.60 -8.02
C LYS A 96 -22.70 -7.02 -8.91
N ASN A 97 -23.86 -6.72 -8.33
CA ASN A 97 -24.98 -6.13 -9.08
C ASN A 97 -24.59 -4.78 -9.70
N PHE A 98 -23.97 -3.91 -8.89
CA PHE A 98 -23.44 -2.62 -9.37
C PHE A 98 -22.54 -2.80 -10.59
N ARG A 99 -21.58 -3.74 -10.53
CA ARG A 99 -20.66 -3.96 -11.66
C ARG A 99 -21.35 -4.55 -12.89
N ARG A 100 -22.39 -5.36 -12.71
CA ARG A 100 -23.21 -5.88 -13.83
C ARG A 100 -23.87 -4.74 -14.59
N ASP A 101 -24.36 -3.72 -13.89
CA ASP A 101 -25.00 -2.55 -14.50
C ASP A 101 -24.02 -1.73 -15.35
N PHE A 102 -22.71 -1.89 -15.12
CA PHE A 102 -21.62 -1.31 -15.92
C PHE A 102 -20.88 -2.36 -16.76
N GLY A 103 -21.59 -3.34 -17.32
CA GLY A 103 -21.03 -4.27 -18.31
C GLY A 103 -20.22 -5.44 -17.73
N GLY A 104 -20.34 -5.70 -16.42
CA GLY A 104 -19.86 -6.92 -15.77
C GLY A 104 -18.45 -6.83 -15.17
N GLU A 105 -18.05 -7.91 -14.49
CA GLU A 105 -16.80 -7.97 -13.69
C GLU A 105 -15.56 -7.63 -14.52
N HIS A 106 -15.41 -8.23 -15.71
CA HIS A 106 -14.21 -8.07 -16.54
C HIS A 106 -14.03 -6.64 -17.04
N ARG A 107 -15.10 -6.04 -17.57
CA ARG A 107 -15.06 -4.65 -18.07
C ARG A 107 -14.74 -3.68 -16.95
N VAL A 108 -15.43 -3.78 -15.82
CA VAL A 108 -15.20 -2.87 -14.68
C VAL A 108 -13.80 -3.06 -14.11
N ALA A 109 -13.33 -4.30 -13.92
CA ALA A 109 -11.99 -4.55 -13.39
C ALA A 109 -10.91 -4.02 -14.32
N SER A 110 -11.01 -4.25 -15.64
CA SER A 110 -10.07 -3.72 -16.62
C SER A 110 -10.01 -2.20 -16.57
N LEU A 111 -11.15 -1.53 -16.60
CA LEU A 111 -11.22 -0.07 -16.54
C LEU A 111 -10.56 0.46 -15.27
N VAL A 112 -10.96 -0.07 -14.10
CA VAL A 112 -10.43 0.37 -12.81
C VAL A 112 -8.93 0.17 -12.74
N VAL A 113 -8.43 -0.99 -13.17
CA VAL A 113 -6.99 -1.29 -13.15
C VAL A 113 -6.22 -0.34 -14.07
N SER A 114 -6.71 -0.06 -15.28
CA SER A 114 -6.09 0.92 -16.18
C SER A 114 -6.04 2.31 -15.55
N ARG A 115 -7.15 2.78 -14.97
CA ARG A 115 -7.21 4.07 -14.26
C ARG A 115 -6.25 4.12 -13.07
N MET A 116 -6.12 3.03 -12.32
CA MET A 116 -5.17 2.93 -11.21
C MET A 116 -3.71 2.97 -11.69
N CYS A 117 -3.40 2.34 -12.84
CA CYS A 117 -2.08 2.41 -13.46
C CYS A 117 -1.72 3.84 -13.88
N GLU A 118 -2.68 4.55 -14.49
CA GLU A 118 -2.54 5.95 -14.97
C GLU A 118 -2.52 6.98 -13.84
N ALA A 119 -3.08 6.67 -12.67
CA ALA A 119 -3.18 7.61 -11.57
C ALA A 119 -1.80 8.05 -11.04
N LYS A 120 -1.68 9.32 -10.65
CA LYS A 120 -0.56 9.75 -9.80
C LYS A 120 -0.52 8.93 -8.52
N LYS A 121 0.68 8.68 -8.00
CA LYS A 121 0.91 7.75 -6.87
C LYS A 121 1.31 8.50 -5.61
N CYS A 122 0.87 7.98 -4.46
CA CYS A 122 1.29 8.44 -3.15
C CYS A 122 1.25 7.26 -2.17
N ARG A 123 2.39 7.03 -1.51
CA ARG A 123 2.55 6.02 -0.46
C ARG A 123 2.64 6.62 0.95
N ALA A 124 2.41 7.92 1.13
CA ALA A 124 2.63 8.59 2.41
C ALA A 124 1.85 7.95 3.58
N VAL A 125 0.65 7.42 3.31
CA VAL A 125 -0.17 6.71 4.30
C VAL A 125 0.46 5.38 4.71
N ASP A 126 0.99 4.64 3.74
CA ASP A 126 1.70 3.38 4.00
C ASP A 126 3.05 3.61 4.68
N ASP A 127 3.81 4.61 4.21
CA ASP A 127 5.08 5.01 4.83
C ASP A 127 4.87 5.47 6.28
N LEU A 128 3.79 6.21 6.56
CA LEU A 128 3.37 6.52 7.92
C LEU A 128 3.09 5.26 8.74
N LEU A 129 2.29 4.32 8.20
CA LEU A 129 1.96 3.08 8.90
C LEU A 129 3.24 2.30 9.25
N ILE A 130 4.18 2.19 8.31
CA ILE A 130 5.44 1.50 8.53
C ILE A 130 6.28 2.24 9.59
N ALA A 131 6.38 3.56 9.49
CA ALA A 131 7.13 4.37 10.46
C ALA A 131 6.59 4.19 11.89
N ILE A 132 5.28 4.37 12.11
CA ILE A 132 4.70 4.24 13.46
C ILE A 132 4.67 2.80 13.97
N SER A 133 4.68 1.82 13.07
CA SER A 133 4.70 0.39 13.41
C SER A 133 6.09 -0.17 13.69
N HIS A 134 7.15 0.44 13.16
CA HIS A 134 8.48 -0.18 13.16
C HIS A 134 9.63 0.75 13.51
N HIS A 135 9.53 2.07 13.31
CA HIS A 135 10.65 2.96 13.57
C HIS A 135 11.01 2.99 15.07
N HIS A 136 12.30 2.78 15.37
CA HIS A 136 12.78 2.61 16.74
C HIS A 136 12.63 3.89 17.58
N GLU A 137 12.84 5.07 16.98
CA GLU A 137 12.63 6.35 17.68
C GLU A 137 11.16 6.62 18.06
N VAL A 138 10.22 5.88 17.47
CA VAL A 138 8.77 6.01 17.76
C VAL A 138 8.35 5.03 18.87
N GLU A 139 9.26 4.19 19.37
CA GLU A 139 8.92 3.13 20.33
C GLU A 139 8.39 3.69 21.67
N ALA A 140 9.04 4.72 22.22
CA ALA A 140 8.59 5.36 23.45
C ALA A 140 7.17 5.95 23.28
N LEU A 141 6.97 6.75 22.23
CA LEU A 141 5.67 7.33 21.90
C LEU A 141 4.58 6.26 21.73
N ARG A 142 4.91 5.14 21.08
CA ARG A 142 3.98 4.01 20.89
C ARG A 142 3.58 3.38 22.22
N ARG A 143 4.53 3.16 23.14
CA ARG A 143 4.23 2.62 24.48
C ARG A 143 3.36 3.59 25.27
N ASP A 144 3.70 4.88 25.27
CA ASP A 144 2.96 5.87 26.04
C ASP A 144 1.50 5.96 25.57
N ILE A 145 1.28 6.06 24.25
CA ILE A 145 -0.08 6.12 23.68
C ILE A 145 -0.86 4.82 23.88
N ALA A 146 -0.19 3.67 23.92
CA ALA A 146 -0.84 2.38 24.15
C ALA A 146 -1.50 2.28 25.55
N HIS A 147 -1.09 3.12 26.51
CA HIS A 147 -1.66 3.17 27.86
C HIS A 147 -2.78 4.19 28.02
N GLU A 148 -3.07 4.98 27.00
CA GLU A 148 -4.13 5.99 27.04
C GLU A 148 -5.53 5.37 26.88
N THR A 149 -6.51 6.08 27.43
CA THR A 149 -7.93 5.79 27.29
C THR A 149 -8.45 6.18 25.90
N LEU A 150 -9.61 5.64 25.54
CA LEU A 150 -10.31 6.01 24.31
C LEU A 150 -10.58 7.52 24.22
N THR A 151 -10.95 8.18 25.33
CA THR A 151 -11.20 9.63 25.36
C THR A 151 -9.93 10.42 25.04
N GLU A 152 -8.79 10.01 25.58
CA GLU A 152 -7.49 10.63 25.31
C GLU A 152 -7.07 10.41 23.85
N HIS A 153 -7.28 9.20 23.30
CA HIS A 153 -7.04 8.94 21.88
C HIS A 153 -7.87 9.84 20.97
N LEU A 154 -9.17 9.98 21.25
CA LEU A 154 -10.06 10.85 20.48
C LEU A 154 -9.62 12.32 20.58
N SER A 155 -9.26 12.77 21.78
CA SER A 155 -8.77 14.15 22.02
C SER A 155 -7.50 14.45 21.22
N ARG A 156 -6.57 13.48 21.11
CA ARG A 156 -5.37 13.62 20.26
C ARG A 156 -5.68 13.74 18.78
N VAL A 157 -6.72 13.03 18.31
CA VAL A 157 -7.16 13.09 16.90
C VAL A 157 -7.84 14.43 16.60
N GLU A 158 -8.65 14.94 17.54
CA GLU A 158 -9.31 16.25 17.42
C GLU A 158 -8.32 17.42 17.45
N GLY A 159 -7.26 17.29 18.26
CA GLY A 159 -6.25 18.33 18.41
C GLY A 159 -5.40 18.60 17.17
N SER A 160 -4.56 19.63 17.26
CA SER A 160 -3.51 19.98 16.29
C SER A 160 -2.16 19.32 16.61
N GLY A 161 -2.19 18.19 17.33
CA GLY A 161 -1.00 17.47 17.77
C GLY A 161 -0.15 16.91 16.62
N ALA A 162 1.05 16.45 16.94
CA ALA A 162 1.97 15.86 15.98
C ALA A 162 1.34 14.64 15.27
N LEU A 163 1.51 14.58 13.94
CA LEU A 163 0.90 13.56 13.06
C LEU A 163 1.12 12.13 13.56
N LEU A 164 2.33 11.79 14.01
CA LEU A 164 2.65 10.43 14.47
C LEU A 164 1.81 10.02 15.68
N GLY A 165 1.66 10.92 16.66
CA GLY A 165 0.87 10.67 17.86
C GLY A 165 -0.63 10.56 17.57
N ALA A 166 -1.17 11.48 16.76
CA ALA A 166 -2.57 11.41 16.32
C ALA A 166 -2.86 10.11 15.53
N SER A 167 -1.89 9.64 14.74
CA SER A 167 -2.01 8.42 13.96
C SER A 167 -2.02 7.16 14.82
N LEU A 168 -1.13 7.08 15.81
CA LEU A 168 -1.12 6.00 16.81
C LEU A 168 -2.45 5.95 17.58
N ALA A 169 -2.90 7.10 18.09
CA ALA A 169 -4.17 7.23 18.79
C ALA A 169 -5.36 6.79 17.92
N ALA A 170 -5.40 7.20 16.65
CA ALA A 170 -6.44 6.78 15.71
C ALA A 170 -6.44 5.27 15.47
N LEU A 171 -5.26 4.64 15.33
CA LEU A 171 -5.18 3.19 15.16
C LEU A 171 -5.71 2.45 16.39
N HIS A 172 -5.36 2.87 17.61
CA HIS A 172 -5.92 2.30 18.83
C HIS A 172 -7.45 2.49 18.90
N ALA A 173 -7.95 3.71 18.70
CA ALA A 173 -9.39 4.01 18.75
C ALA A 173 -10.20 3.28 17.66
N SER A 174 -9.58 2.90 16.53
CA SER A 174 -10.27 2.25 15.42
C SER A 174 -10.59 0.78 15.65
N GLY A 175 -9.84 0.10 16.53
CA GLY A 175 -9.89 -1.36 16.70
C GLY A 175 -9.34 -2.18 15.53
N THR A 176 -8.74 -1.52 14.55
CA THR A 176 -8.10 -2.18 13.40
C THR A 176 -6.85 -2.95 13.84
N ARG A 177 -6.56 -4.07 13.18
CA ARG A 177 -5.35 -4.84 13.44
C ARG A 177 -4.12 -4.14 12.87
N TRP A 178 -3.09 -3.96 13.70
CA TRP A 178 -1.78 -3.42 13.29
C TRP A 178 -0.67 -3.82 14.28
N ASN A 179 0.59 -3.54 13.92
CA ASN A 179 1.77 -3.87 14.72
C ASN A 179 1.98 -2.87 15.86
N GLY A 180 1.26 -3.09 16.96
CA GLY A 180 1.22 -2.21 18.12
C GLY A 180 -0.15 -2.18 18.81
N GLN A 181 -1.14 -2.87 18.25
CA GLN A 181 -2.45 -3.00 18.86
C GLN A 181 -2.38 -3.68 20.24
N VAL A 182 -3.04 -3.07 21.23
CA VAL A 182 -3.25 -3.65 22.56
C VAL A 182 -4.54 -4.48 22.54
N ALA A 183 -4.44 -5.76 22.90
CA ALA A 183 -5.58 -6.65 22.98
C ALA A 183 -6.54 -6.19 24.11
N GLY A 184 -7.85 -6.19 23.83
CA GLY A 184 -8.87 -5.83 24.82
C GLY A 184 -9.06 -4.33 25.08
N ALA A 185 -8.29 -3.46 24.43
CA ALA A 185 -8.48 -2.01 24.54
C ALA A 185 -9.87 -1.58 23.99
N ALA A 186 -10.45 -0.55 24.61
CA ALA A 186 -11.72 0.03 24.15
C ALA A 186 -11.54 0.71 22.79
N THR A 187 -12.50 0.51 21.88
CA THR A 187 -12.44 1.04 20.51
C THR A 187 -13.79 1.65 20.14
N ASN A 188 -13.79 2.71 19.35
CA ASN A 188 -15.00 3.31 18.83
C ASN A 188 -14.72 4.00 17.48
N PRO A 189 -14.72 3.24 16.37
CA PRO A 189 -14.44 3.79 15.04
C PRO A 189 -15.45 4.86 14.62
N LYS A 190 -16.71 4.81 15.08
CA LYS A 190 -17.69 5.86 14.81
C LYS A 190 -17.29 7.19 15.47
N ALA A 191 -16.90 7.15 16.74
CA ALA A 191 -16.41 8.33 17.46
C ALA A 191 -15.09 8.84 16.87
N LEU A 192 -14.20 7.94 16.43
CA LEU A 192 -12.96 8.31 15.75
C LEU A 192 -13.21 9.14 14.48
N PHE A 193 -14.09 8.70 13.60
CA PHE A 193 -14.40 9.48 12.40
C PHE A 193 -15.17 10.77 12.71
N ALA A 194 -15.95 10.81 13.79
CA ALA A 194 -16.55 12.06 14.27
C ALA A 194 -15.47 13.05 14.75
N ALA A 195 -14.50 12.58 15.54
CA ALA A 195 -13.34 13.35 15.99
C ALA A 195 -12.53 13.92 14.80
N MET A 196 -12.31 13.14 13.75
CA MET A 196 -11.66 13.63 12.52
C MET A 196 -12.43 14.78 11.85
N ARG A 197 -13.77 14.73 11.84
CA ARG A 197 -14.60 15.83 11.32
C ARG A 197 -14.53 17.06 12.23
N SER A 198 -14.61 16.87 13.55
CA SER A 198 -14.45 17.94 14.55
C SER A 198 -13.08 18.62 14.44
N ALA A 199 -12.03 17.88 14.07
CA ALA A 199 -10.69 18.39 13.81
C ALA A 199 -10.58 19.28 12.54
N GLY A 200 -11.68 19.47 11.80
CA GLY A 200 -11.71 20.24 10.56
C GLY A 200 -11.05 19.54 9.37
N ILE A 201 -10.88 18.21 9.41
CA ILE A 201 -10.39 17.46 8.25
C ILE A 201 -11.49 17.47 7.18
N ASP A 202 -11.07 17.65 5.92
CA ASP A 202 -11.95 17.65 4.76
C ASP A 202 -12.98 16.51 4.78
N HIS A 203 -14.25 16.86 4.63
CA HIS A 203 -15.37 15.94 4.78
C HIS A 203 -15.27 14.75 3.83
N ASP A 204 -14.96 15.00 2.56
CA ASP A 204 -14.89 13.95 1.53
C ASP A 204 -13.79 12.95 1.87
N ILE A 205 -12.63 13.42 2.34
CA ILE A 205 -11.52 12.55 2.73
C ILE A 205 -11.90 11.70 3.95
N VAL A 206 -12.58 12.27 4.96
CA VAL A 206 -13.04 11.50 6.13
C VAL A 206 -14.04 10.42 5.73
N VAL A 207 -15.02 10.76 4.89
CA VAL A 207 -16.02 9.78 4.41
C VAL A 207 -15.35 8.68 3.58
N LEU A 208 -14.37 9.00 2.74
CA LEU A 208 -13.59 8.01 1.99
C LEU A 208 -12.80 7.08 2.92
N GLY A 209 -12.14 7.62 3.94
CA GLY A 209 -11.46 6.83 4.96
C GLY A 209 -12.41 5.89 5.69
N GLU A 210 -13.59 6.39 6.08
CA GLU A 210 -14.64 5.62 6.76
C GLU A 210 -15.19 4.49 5.89
N GLN A 211 -15.49 4.78 4.62
CA GLN A 211 -15.94 3.77 3.68
C GLN A 211 -14.86 2.72 3.41
N GLY A 212 -13.62 3.16 3.17
CA GLY A 212 -12.48 2.27 2.96
C GLY A 212 -12.28 1.33 4.15
N TRP A 213 -12.34 1.86 5.37
CA TRP A 213 -12.22 1.05 6.59
C TRP A 213 -13.38 0.07 6.74
N LYS A 214 -14.64 0.46 6.52
CA LYS A 214 -15.79 -0.46 6.58
C LYS A 214 -15.65 -1.64 5.61
N ARG A 215 -15.05 -1.40 4.44
CA ARG A 215 -14.87 -2.41 3.37
C ARG A 215 -13.67 -3.33 3.60
N THR A 216 -12.56 -2.76 4.07
CA THR A 216 -11.28 -3.48 4.15
C THR A 216 -10.96 -3.98 5.55
N ARG A 217 -11.41 -3.24 6.58
CA ARG A 217 -10.97 -3.37 7.98
C ARG A 217 -9.45 -3.21 8.15
N GLU A 218 -8.83 -2.45 7.25
CA GLU A 218 -7.39 -2.19 7.24
C GLU A 218 -7.03 -0.82 7.81
N ALA A 219 -5.76 -0.62 8.15
CA ALA A 219 -5.27 0.59 8.81
C ALA A 219 -5.16 1.80 7.88
N LEU A 220 -4.83 1.60 6.60
CA LEU A 220 -4.56 2.69 5.67
C LEU A 220 -5.74 3.66 5.50
N PRO A 221 -7.00 3.18 5.35
CA PRO A 221 -8.16 4.09 5.31
C PRO A 221 -8.34 4.94 6.58
N ILE A 222 -7.94 4.45 7.77
CA ILE A 222 -7.96 5.23 9.02
C ILE A 222 -6.93 6.37 8.97
N LEU A 223 -5.77 6.11 8.38
CA LEU A 223 -4.65 7.04 8.37
C LEU A 223 -4.76 8.09 7.25
N LEU A 224 -5.49 7.80 6.16
CA LEU A 224 -5.65 8.72 5.03
C LEU A 224 -6.10 10.14 5.43
N PRO A 225 -7.14 10.34 6.28
CA PRO A 225 -7.57 11.68 6.68
C PRO A 225 -6.54 12.41 7.54
N LEU A 226 -5.75 11.70 8.34
CA LEU A 226 -4.72 12.34 9.17
C LEU A 226 -3.56 12.85 8.33
N VAL A 227 -3.12 12.07 7.35
CA VAL A 227 -2.04 12.49 6.43
C VAL A 227 -2.48 13.68 5.56
N SER A 228 -3.77 13.81 5.24
CA SER A 228 -4.26 14.91 4.41
C SER A 228 -4.08 16.28 5.07
N ARG A 229 -4.10 16.37 6.40
CA ARG A 229 -3.83 17.61 7.15
C ARG A 229 -2.46 18.21 6.87
N ALA A 230 -1.48 17.36 6.55
CA ALA A 230 -0.10 17.75 6.27
C ALA A 230 0.18 17.91 4.77
N ARG A 231 -0.82 17.71 3.90
CA ARG A 231 -0.68 17.85 2.45
C ARG A 231 -0.93 19.31 2.05
N PRO A 232 0.02 19.96 1.35
CA PRO A 232 -0.23 21.30 0.83
C PRO A 232 -1.37 21.33 -0.19
N GLY A 233 -2.05 22.48 -0.28
CA GLY A 233 -3.01 22.75 -1.36
C GLY A 233 -2.32 22.91 -2.72
N GLY A 234 -3.12 22.89 -3.79
CA GLY A 234 -2.66 23.18 -5.16
C GLY A 234 -2.01 22.00 -5.90
N VAL A 235 -1.34 22.34 -7.01
CA VAL A 235 -0.64 21.37 -7.87
C VAL A 235 0.73 21.06 -7.26
N LEU A 236 0.94 19.78 -6.95
CA LEU A 236 2.19 19.29 -6.37
C LEU A 236 3.11 18.71 -7.45
N PRO A 237 4.44 18.79 -7.26
CA PRO A 237 5.40 18.19 -8.17
C PRO A 237 5.23 16.67 -8.26
N VAL A 238 5.53 16.13 -9.42
CA VAL A 238 5.39 14.70 -9.76
C VAL A 238 6.68 14.22 -10.40
N ALA A 239 7.20 13.09 -9.94
CA ALA A 239 8.36 12.45 -10.53
C ALA A 239 8.26 10.92 -10.43
N ASP A 240 8.89 10.21 -11.36
CA ASP A 240 9.10 8.78 -11.23
C ASP A 240 10.20 8.51 -10.20
N ASP A 241 10.08 7.42 -9.44
CA ASP A 241 11.23 6.88 -8.72
C ASP A 241 12.26 6.32 -9.71
N GLU A 242 13.51 6.19 -9.26
CA GLU A 242 14.55 5.50 -10.03
C GLU A 242 14.31 3.99 -10.00
N PHE A 243 13.97 3.41 -11.15
CA PHE A 243 13.69 1.98 -11.25
C PHE A 243 14.91 1.17 -11.67
N PRO A 244 15.19 0.03 -11.00
CA PRO A 244 16.11 -0.97 -11.53
C PRO A 244 15.65 -1.49 -12.91
N PRO A 245 16.58 -2.00 -13.74
CA PRO A 245 16.24 -2.68 -14.99
C PRO A 245 15.21 -3.78 -14.80
N VAL A 246 14.29 -3.92 -15.77
CA VAL A 246 13.25 -4.95 -15.72
C VAL A 246 13.79 -6.23 -16.33
N ILE A 247 13.86 -7.30 -15.52
CA ILE A 247 14.19 -8.65 -15.97
C ILE A 247 12.90 -9.49 -16.00
N ILE A 248 12.64 -10.19 -17.10
CA ILE A 248 11.50 -11.11 -17.22
C ILE A 248 11.98 -12.52 -16.83
N ALA A 249 11.33 -13.12 -15.83
CA ALA A 249 11.64 -14.47 -15.39
C ALA A 249 11.06 -15.53 -16.36
N ARG A 250 11.48 -16.79 -16.22
CA ARG A 250 11.05 -17.89 -17.11
C ARG A 250 9.54 -18.14 -17.12
N ASN A 251 8.84 -17.79 -16.05
CA ASN A 251 7.38 -17.87 -15.96
C ASN A 251 6.65 -16.69 -16.63
N GLY A 252 7.39 -15.80 -17.30
CA GLY A 252 6.84 -14.70 -18.09
C GLY A 252 6.42 -13.48 -17.28
N VAL A 253 6.70 -13.43 -15.97
CA VAL A 253 6.47 -12.23 -15.15
C VAL A 253 7.80 -11.52 -14.82
N PRO A 254 7.79 -10.19 -14.59
CA PRO A 254 8.96 -9.48 -14.12
C PRO A 254 9.49 -10.01 -12.78
N THR A 255 10.81 -10.07 -12.60
CA THR A 255 11.46 -10.58 -11.38
C THR A 255 11.09 -9.76 -10.14
N TYR A 256 10.80 -8.47 -10.28
CA TYR A 256 10.31 -7.64 -9.18
C TYR A 256 8.98 -8.14 -8.59
N CYS A 257 8.21 -8.97 -9.31
CA CYS A 257 7.00 -9.61 -8.79
C CYS A 257 7.29 -10.77 -7.82
N LEU A 258 8.52 -11.30 -7.83
CA LEU A 258 8.98 -12.41 -7.01
C LEU A 258 9.63 -11.91 -5.71
N ASP A 259 8.80 -11.34 -4.83
CA ASP A 259 9.21 -10.81 -3.53
C ASP A 259 8.53 -11.52 -2.34
N GLY A 260 8.58 -10.93 -1.16
CA GLY A 260 8.04 -11.55 0.05
C GLY A 260 6.52 -11.67 0.11
N PHE A 261 5.77 -11.23 -0.92
CA PHE A 261 4.30 -11.37 -0.97
C PHE A 261 3.82 -12.63 -1.69
N SER A 262 4.70 -13.41 -2.31
CA SER A 262 4.39 -14.72 -2.89
C SER A 262 5.21 -15.84 -2.23
N HIS A 263 4.75 -17.09 -2.32
CA HIS A 263 5.50 -18.22 -1.78
C HIS A 263 6.80 -18.43 -2.56
N GLU A 264 6.71 -18.26 -3.86
CA GLU A 264 7.76 -18.35 -4.85
C GLU A 264 8.85 -17.30 -4.61
N GLY A 265 8.43 -16.05 -4.35
CA GLY A 265 9.36 -14.97 -4.03
C GLY A 265 10.02 -15.17 -2.67
N LYS A 266 9.28 -15.59 -1.63
CA LYS A 266 9.89 -15.97 -0.33
C LYS A 266 10.94 -17.07 -0.48
N ALA A 267 10.67 -18.09 -1.30
CA ALA A 267 11.63 -19.15 -1.60
C ALA A 267 12.87 -18.60 -2.32
N ALA A 268 12.70 -17.70 -3.28
CA ALA A 268 13.80 -17.02 -3.95
C ALA A 268 14.67 -16.20 -2.97
N LEU A 269 14.06 -15.44 -2.05
CA LEU A 269 14.78 -14.72 -1.01
C LEU A 269 15.58 -15.66 -0.09
N ALA A 270 14.98 -16.78 0.31
CA ALA A 270 15.66 -17.78 1.14
C ALA A 270 16.86 -18.42 0.42
N ARG A 271 16.77 -18.66 -0.90
CA ARG A 271 17.91 -19.11 -1.71
C ARG A 271 18.98 -18.03 -1.84
N PHE A 272 18.58 -16.79 -2.07
CA PHE A 272 19.50 -15.67 -2.18
C PHE A 272 20.33 -15.47 -0.90
N LEU A 273 19.74 -15.65 0.29
CA LEU A 273 20.47 -15.59 1.56
C LEU A 273 21.63 -16.60 1.70
N ARG A 274 21.66 -17.65 0.87
CA ARG A 274 22.77 -18.63 0.82
C ARG A 274 23.93 -18.17 -0.07
N ARG A 275 23.73 -17.13 -0.89
CA ARG A 275 24.80 -16.54 -1.71
C ARG A 275 25.76 -15.75 -0.82
N ASP A 276 27.01 -15.64 -1.26
CA ASP A 276 28.01 -14.81 -0.60
C ASP A 276 28.05 -13.41 -1.24
N ARG A 277 27.23 -12.50 -0.71
CA ARG A 277 27.05 -11.14 -1.20
C ARG A 277 27.14 -10.16 -0.04
N ALA A 278 27.30 -8.86 -0.33
CA ALA A 278 27.51 -7.85 0.69
C ALA A 278 26.33 -7.79 1.67
N SER A 279 25.10 -7.69 1.13
CA SER A 279 23.87 -7.65 1.93
C SER A 279 23.65 -8.94 2.74
N THR A 280 23.96 -10.11 2.17
CA THR A 280 23.75 -11.41 2.85
C THR A 280 24.77 -11.65 3.96
N ARG A 281 26.05 -11.26 3.77
CA ARG A 281 27.06 -11.26 4.83
C ARG A 281 26.66 -10.33 5.96
N TRP A 282 26.20 -9.12 5.63
CA TRP A 282 25.72 -8.15 6.61
C TRP A 282 24.56 -8.74 7.44
N LEU A 283 23.55 -9.31 6.78
CA LEU A 283 22.42 -9.96 7.46
C LEU A 283 22.85 -11.13 8.35
N ARG A 284 23.83 -11.94 7.93
CA ARG A 284 24.34 -13.03 8.76
C ARG A 284 25.05 -12.53 10.03
N LYS A 285 25.77 -11.41 9.91
CA LYS A 285 26.51 -10.78 11.02
C LYS A 285 25.60 -10.05 12.01
N HIS A 286 24.56 -9.35 11.52
CA HIS A 286 23.78 -8.41 12.33
C HIS A 286 22.35 -8.85 12.64
N VAL A 287 21.82 -9.86 11.94
CA VAL A 287 20.41 -10.26 12.06
C VAL A 287 20.28 -11.73 12.44
N ARG A 288 19.46 -12.01 13.46
CA ARG A 288 19.07 -13.36 13.88
C ARG A 288 18.44 -14.13 12.72
N ALA A 289 18.79 -15.41 12.59
CA ALA A 289 18.47 -16.22 11.41
C ALA A 289 16.99 -16.19 11.01
N GLU A 290 16.10 -16.29 11.99
CA GLU A 290 14.64 -16.27 11.87
C GLU A 290 14.06 -14.95 11.32
N ARG A 291 14.82 -13.85 11.41
CA ARG A 291 14.39 -12.52 10.92
C ARG A 291 14.97 -12.15 9.56
N ARG A 292 15.98 -12.87 9.07
CA ARG A 292 16.76 -12.47 7.87
C ARG A 292 15.89 -12.33 6.62
N VAL A 293 14.98 -13.26 6.37
CA VAL A 293 14.07 -13.19 5.21
C VAL A 293 13.16 -11.98 5.30
N ALA A 294 12.59 -11.71 6.48
CA ALA A 294 11.69 -10.57 6.69
C ALA A 294 12.41 -9.22 6.50
N ILE A 295 13.63 -9.08 7.03
CA ILE A 295 14.42 -7.85 6.89
C ILE A 295 14.91 -7.68 5.44
N LEU A 296 15.37 -8.75 4.78
CA LEU A 296 15.74 -8.71 3.37
C LEU A 296 14.54 -8.32 2.51
N HIS A 297 13.38 -8.91 2.75
CA HIS A 297 12.14 -8.55 2.05
C HIS A 297 11.82 -7.06 2.21
N GLY A 298 11.86 -6.53 3.44
CA GLY A 298 11.62 -5.11 3.68
C GLY A 298 12.62 -4.21 2.94
N ALA A 299 13.91 -4.59 2.91
CA ALA A 299 14.93 -3.86 2.14
C ALA A 299 14.63 -3.86 0.64
N ILE A 300 14.36 -5.04 0.07
CA ILE A 300 13.99 -5.19 -1.36
C ILE A 300 12.74 -4.37 -1.68
N PHE A 301 11.77 -4.34 -0.77
CA PHE A 301 10.61 -3.49 -0.92
C PHE A 301 11.00 -2.02 -1.04
N ARG A 302 11.95 -1.51 -0.24
CA ARG A 302 12.38 -0.10 -0.35
C ARG A 302 13.12 0.21 -1.64
N VAL A 303 13.93 -0.73 -2.13
CA VAL A 303 14.81 -0.46 -3.27
C VAL A 303 14.24 -0.87 -4.64
N GLU A 304 13.16 -1.65 -4.66
CA GLU A 304 12.59 -2.19 -5.89
C GLU A 304 11.07 -2.27 -5.80
N GLY A 305 10.54 -2.97 -4.79
CA GLY A 305 9.12 -3.33 -4.74
C GLY A 305 8.21 -2.11 -4.63
N GLY A 306 8.51 -1.19 -3.72
CA GLY A 306 7.74 0.00 -3.32
C GLY A 306 7.98 1.26 -4.16
N LEU A 307 8.82 1.16 -5.20
CA LEU A 307 9.05 2.23 -6.16
C LEU A 307 7.81 2.45 -7.02
N VAL A 308 7.44 3.71 -7.28
CA VAL A 308 6.22 4.09 -7.98
C VAL A 308 6.51 5.05 -9.14
N ARG A 309 5.70 4.97 -10.21
CA ARG A 309 5.68 5.99 -11.25
C ARG A 309 4.79 7.15 -10.82
N GLN A 310 5.08 8.35 -11.30
CA GLN A 310 4.30 9.55 -11.05
C GLN A 310 4.04 9.79 -9.55
N ARG A 311 5.09 9.64 -8.73
CA ARG A 311 5.05 9.93 -7.30
C ARG A 311 4.80 11.41 -7.09
N VAL A 312 3.72 11.75 -6.41
CA VAL A 312 3.48 13.12 -5.94
C VAL A 312 4.41 13.41 -4.77
N GLN A 313 5.11 14.55 -4.83
CA GLN A 313 6.12 14.93 -3.86
C GLN A 313 5.67 16.12 -2.99
N TRP A 314 5.84 16.01 -1.68
CA TRP A 314 5.70 17.12 -0.73
C TRP A 314 6.50 16.83 0.56
N PRO A 315 6.78 17.85 1.40
CA PRO A 315 7.71 17.71 2.53
C PRO A 315 7.33 16.61 3.52
N CYS A 316 6.08 16.55 3.97
CA CYS A 316 5.63 15.53 4.92
C CYS A 316 5.77 14.11 4.33
N ALA A 317 5.38 13.88 3.07
CA ALA A 317 5.54 12.58 2.42
C ALA A 317 7.02 12.17 2.31
N ALA A 318 7.91 13.11 1.99
CA ALA A 318 9.34 12.83 1.92
C ALA A 318 9.91 12.45 3.30
N THR A 319 9.48 13.13 4.36
CA THR A 319 9.86 12.78 5.74
C THR A 319 9.34 11.41 6.15
N LEU A 320 8.07 11.10 5.86
CA LEU A 320 7.48 9.80 6.15
C LEU A 320 8.22 8.68 5.41
N ARG A 321 8.54 8.87 4.12
CA ARG A 321 9.36 7.93 3.35
C ARG A 321 10.72 7.70 4.01
N ARG A 322 11.44 8.75 4.42
CA ARG A 322 12.73 8.60 5.11
C ARG A 322 12.61 7.79 6.40
N LEU A 323 11.62 8.09 7.24
CA LEU A 323 11.33 7.30 8.45
C LEU A 323 10.99 5.84 8.11
N ALA A 324 10.22 5.63 7.05
CA ALA A 324 9.83 4.29 6.64
C ALA A 324 11.03 3.49 6.10
N ASP A 325 11.96 4.14 5.39
CA ASP A 325 13.20 3.58 4.85
C ASP A 325 14.22 3.25 5.96
N SER A 326 14.33 4.08 7.00
CA SER A 326 15.20 3.83 8.16
C SER A 326 14.59 2.90 9.21
N GLY A 327 13.26 2.73 9.22
CA GLY A 327 12.54 2.10 10.31
C GLY A 327 11.93 0.72 10.04
N TYR A 328 11.72 0.33 8.78
CA TYR A 328 10.91 -0.84 8.42
C TYR A 328 11.33 -2.17 9.11
N HIS A 329 12.59 -2.27 9.52
CA HIS A 329 13.15 -3.47 10.16
C HIS A 329 12.98 -3.51 11.68
N GLY A 330 12.62 -2.42 12.35
CA GLY A 330 12.55 -2.35 13.81
C GLY A 330 13.87 -2.53 14.55
N LEU A 331 14.99 -2.54 13.84
CA LEU A 331 16.33 -2.44 14.40
C LEU A 331 16.78 -0.98 14.52
N ASN A 332 17.65 -0.70 15.49
CA ASN A 332 18.44 0.52 15.52
C ASN A 332 19.74 0.27 14.73
N LEU A 333 19.76 0.68 13.46
CA LEU A 333 20.95 0.57 12.61
C LEU A 333 21.70 1.90 12.59
N ALA A 334 23.03 1.85 12.75
CA ALA A 334 23.86 3.04 12.64
C ALA A 334 23.83 3.65 11.22
N ASP A 335 23.67 2.81 10.20
CA ASP A 335 23.59 3.22 8.79
C ASP A 335 22.54 2.39 8.03
N PRO A 336 21.24 2.75 8.12
CA PRO A 336 20.19 2.07 7.37
C PRO A 336 20.33 2.30 5.86
N ALA A 337 20.86 3.45 5.42
CA ALA A 337 21.04 3.78 4.02
C ALA A 337 22.09 2.87 3.36
N GLY A 338 23.24 2.67 4.02
CA GLY A 338 24.28 1.76 3.54
C GLY A 338 23.80 0.31 3.40
N PHE A 339 22.87 -0.15 4.25
CA PHE A 339 22.24 -1.46 4.05
C PHE A 339 21.37 -1.52 2.80
N LEU A 340 20.58 -0.48 2.53
CA LEU A 340 19.78 -0.40 1.31
C LEU A 340 20.67 -0.30 0.05
N ASP A 341 21.81 0.40 0.13
CA ASP A 341 22.78 0.49 -0.95
C ASP A 341 23.40 -0.88 -1.28
N MET A 342 23.77 -1.66 -0.26
CA MET A 342 24.23 -3.04 -0.44
C MET A 342 23.17 -3.91 -1.13
N VAL A 343 21.91 -3.76 -0.76
CA VAL A 343 20.82 -4.53 -1.38
C VAL A 343 20.59 -4.10 -2.83
N ARG A 344 20.67 -2.78 -3.14
CA ARG A 344 20.63 -2.29 -4.53
C ARG A 344 21.74 -2.89 -5.39
N ALA A 345 22.96 -2.89 -4.88
CA ALA A 345 24.11 -3.46 -5.58
C ALA A 345 23.97 -4.97 -5.84
N ASP A 346 23.29 -5.70 -4.95
CA ASP A 346 23.08 -7.14 -5.07
C ASP A 346 21.84 -7.53 -5.90
N LEU A 347 21.00 -6.58 -6.35
CA LEU A 347 19.79 -6.86 -7.14
C LEU A 347 20.04 -7.75 -8.36
N PRO A 348 21.09 -7.54 -9.19
CA PRO A 348 21.35 -8.42 -10.33
C PRO A 348 21.52 -9.90 -9.95
N THR A 349 22.19 -10.19 -8.83
CA THR A 349 22.32 -11.57 -8.34
C THR A 349 21.00 -12.12 -7.80
N LEU A 350 20.19 -11.28 -7.17
CA LEU A 350 18.86 -11.68 -6.75
C LEU A 350 17.98 -12.04 -7.97
N ASP A 351 18.08 -11.26 -9.04
CA ASP A 351 17.36 -11.53 -10.29
C ASP A 351 17.79 -12.84 -10.94
N GLU A 352 19.07 -13.22 -10.90
CA GLU A 352 19.52 -14.56 -11.30
C GLU A 352 18.79 -15.67 -10.51
N VAL A 353 18.61 -15.48 -9.19
CA VAL A 353 17.91 -16.46 -8.32
C VAL A 353 16.40 -16.50 -8.59
N ARG A 354 15.81 -15.37 -8.98
CA ARG A 354 14.40 -15.22 -9.32
C ARG A 354 14.08 -15.71 -10.74
N TYR A 355 15.02 -15.59 -11.67
CA TYR A 355 14.83 -15.93 -13.08
C TYR A 355 14.35 -17.37 -13.29
N ASP A 356 14.90 -18.32 -12.52
CA ASP A 356 14.58 -19.75 -12.61
C ASP A 356 13.38 -20.18 -11.74
N VAL A 357 12.66 -19.23 -11.11
CA VAL A 357 11.43 -19.54 -10.38
C VAL A 357 10.32 -19.90 -11.37
N ARG A 358 9.70 -21.07 -11.17
CA ARG A 358 8.57 -21.54 -11.97
C ARG A 358 7.26 -21.13 -11.32
#